data_AF-A0A8H7PHD9-F1
#
_entry.id   AF-A0A8H7PHD9-F1
#
_cell.length_a   1.000
_cell.length_b   1.000
_cell.length_c   1.000
_cell.angle_alpha   90.00
_cell.angle_beta   90.00
_cell.angle_gamma   90.00
#
_symmetry.space_group_name_H-M   'P 1'
#
loop_
_entity.id
_entity.type
_entity.pdbx_description
1 polymer ?
#
loop_
_entity_poly.entity_id
_entity_poly.type
_entity_poly.pdbx_seq_one_letter_code
_entity_poly.pdbx_strand_id
1 'polypeptide(L)'
;MNGDEVIWTTTNLEKTPSPWNNYGKVILIGDSAHSMSMARGEASNHAIRDAAELCEYLMAVNSGKLTAVQALSDYEKAMIKRGASAAKASRDAIFSRHAPGKFYSNFVMRVASTLFQTYLNVNTWINSFWTR
;
A
#
# COMPACT_ATOMS: atom_id res chain seq x y z
N MET A 1 33.33 14.82 14.89
CA MET A 1 32.53 16.04 14.62
C MET A 1 33.05 16.56 13.28
N ASN A 2 32.30 16.63 12.18
CA ASN A 2 30.87 16.58 11.96
C ASN A 2 30.62 15.61 10.79
N GLY A 3 29.74 14.63 11.03
CA GLY A 3 29.29 13.74 9.98
C GLY A 3 28.40 14.54 9.05
N ASP A 4 28.69 14.46 7.77
CA ASP A 4 27.85 14.93 6.68
C ASP A 4 26.49 14.26 6.84
N GLU A 5 25.58 14.99 7.51
CA GLU A 5 24.19 14.66 7.65
C GLU A 5 23.66 14.67 6.22
N VAL A 6 23.60 13.48 5.64
CA VAL A 6 23.09 13.29 4.31
C VAL A 6 21.61 13.65 4.38
N ILE A 7 21.32 14.90 4.02
CA ILE A 7 19.98 15.43 3.76
C ILE A 7 19.48 14.76 2.47
N TRP A 8 19.34 13.42 2.48
CA TRP A 8 18.27 12.81 1.74
C TRP A 8 17.03 13.29 2.48
N THR A 9 16.45 14.37 1.98
CA THR A 9 15.06 14.70 2.19
C THR A 9 14.24 13.42 2.30
N THR A 10 13.98 12.98 3.52
CA THR A 10 12.80 12.17 3.85
C THR A 10 11.65 13.11 3.56
N THR A 11 11.32 13.21 2.27
CA THR A 11 10.18 13.98 1.78
C THR A 11 9.00 13.62 2.66
N ASN A 12 8.23 14.63 3.04
CA ASN A 12 7.00 14.62 3.83
C ASN A 12 5.90 13.64 3.35
N LEU A 13 6.21 12.62 2.55
CA LEU A 13 5.35 11.50 2.14
C LEU A 13 4.97 10.57 3.31
N GLU A 14 5.58 10.75 4.48
CA GLU A 14 5.23 10.00 5.70
C GLU A 14 4.39 10.81 6.69
N LYS A 15 4.05 12.07 6.40
CA LYS A 15 3.27 12.84 7.36
C LYS A 15 1.85 12.31 7.32
N THR A 16 1.54 11.38 8.23
CA THR A 16 0.18 10.98 8.54
C THR A 16 -0.63 12.27 8.67
N PRO A 17 -1.73 12.42 7.91
CA PRO A 17 -2.48 13.66 7.92
C PRO A 17 -2.78 14.03 9.38
N SER A 18 -2.20 15.14 9.83
CA SER A 18 -2.42 15.64 11.18
C SER A 18 -3.81 16.25 11.22
N PRO A 19 -4.59 16.04 12.29
CA PRO A 19 -5.88 16.71 12.45
C PRO A 19 -5.71 18.20 12.21
N TRP A 20 -6.50 18.78 11.31
CA TRP A 20 -6.44 20.19 10.97
C TRP A 20 -7.82 20.83 11.16
N ASN A 21 -7.84 22.12 11.48
CA ASN A 21 -9.11 22.80 11.74
C ASN A 21 -9.84 23.06 10.43
N ASN A 22 -10.74 22.16 10.08
CA ASN A 22 -11.56 22.23 8.87
C ASN A 22 -12.90 22.96 9.06
N TYR A 23 -13.15 23.52 10.26
CA TYR A 23 -14.43 24.13 10.66
C TYR A 23 -15.67 23.28 10.32
N GLY A 24 -15.51 21.97 10.09
CA GLY A 24 -16.55 21.06 9.63
C GLY A 24 -17.16 21.39 8.27
N LYS A 25 -16.45 22.11 7.38
CA LYS A 25 -16.96 22.54 6.07
C LYS A 25 -16.16 22.06 4.87
N VAL A 26 -14.87 21.78 5.07
CA VAL A 26 -13.95 21.44 3.98
C VAL A 26 -13.27 20.10 4.30
N ILE A 27 -13.18 19.20 3.33
CA ILE A 27 -12.50 17.92 3.50
C ILE A 27 -11.57 17.67 2.32
N LEU A 28 -10.38 17.15 2.60
CA LEU A 28 -9.41 16.71 1.59
C LEU A 28 -9.56 15.21 1.39
N ILE A 29 -9.40 14.73 0.16
CA ILE A 29 -9.44 13.30 -0.19
C ILE A 29 -8.31 12.92 -1.13
N GLY A 30 -7.96 11.62 -1.19
CA GLY A 30 -6.95 11.10 -2.12
C GLY A 30 -5.54 11.63 -1.85
N ASP A 31 -4.78 11.87 -2.93
CA ASP A 31 -3.38 12.33 -2.85
C ASP A 31 -3.26 13.71 -2.15
N SER A 32 -4.30 14.53 -2.21
CA SER A 32 -4.39 15.79 -1.46
C SER A 32 -4.53 15.61 0.05
N ALA A 33 -5.02 14.45 0.51
CA ALA A 33 -5.18 14.14 1.93
C ALA A 33 -4.05 13.26 2.49
N HIS A 34 -3.55 12.31 1.70
CA HIS A 34 -2.59 11.31 2.17
C HIS A 34 -1.61 10.90 1.06
N SER A 35 -0.87 11.86 0.50
CA SER A 35 0.06 11.53 -0.58
C SER A 35 1.03 10.39 -0.24
N MET A 36 1.07 9.38 -1.10
CA MET A 36 1.83 8.15 -0.90
C MET A 36 2.76 7.87 -2.07
N SER A 37 3.91 7.26 -1.78
CA SER A 37 4.84 6.83 -2.83
C SER A 37 4.20 5.78 -3.74
N MET A 38 4.38 5.93 -5.06
CA MET A 38 3.70 5.19 -6.13
C MET A 38 4.07 3.70 -6.26
N ALA A 39 4.82 3.14 -5.32
CA ALA A 39 5.52 1.86 -5.48
C ALA A 39 4.64 0.61 -5.67
N ARG A 40 3.32 0.73 -5.47
CA ARG A 40 2.35 -0.36 -5.65
C ARG A 40 1.22 -0.05 -6.64
N GLY A 41 1.12 1.17 -7.16
CA GLY A 41 -0.02 1.57 -8.00
C GLY A 41 -1.37 1.65 -7.27
N GLU A 42 -1.38 1.60 -5.94
CA GLU A 42 -2.61 1.58 -5.12
C GLU A 42 -3.23 2.96 -4.85
N ALA A 43 -2.58 4.04 -5.31
CA ALA A 43 -3.03 5.41 -5.03
C ALA A 43 -4.44 5.68 -5.56
N SER A 44 -4.77 5.21 -6.76
CA SER A 44 -6.11 5.35 -7.35
C SER A 44 -7.17 4.52 -6.62
N ASN A 45 -6.83 3.32 -6.17
CA ASN A 45 -7.76 2.47 -5.40
C ASN A 45 -8.12 3.13 -4.06
N HIS A 46 -7.15 3.74 -3.39
CA HIS A 46 -7.40 4.51 -2.19
C HIS A 46 -8.25 5.76 -2.45
N ALA A 47 -8.02 6.49 -3.54
CA ALA A 47 -8.84 7.65 -3.90
C ALA A 47 -10.30 7.30 -4.23
N ILE A 48 -10.55 6.19 -4.94
CA ILE A 48 -11.92 5.72 -5.25
C ILE A 48 -12.63 5.30 -3.96
N ARG A 49 -11.93 4.58 -3.07
CA ARG A 49 -12.50 4.16 -1.79
C ARG A 49 -12.82 5.34 -0.87
N ASP A 50 -11.96 6.36 -0.84
CA ASP A 50 -12.20 7.60 -0.10
C ASP A 50 -13.50 8.28 -0.56
N ALA A 51 -13.70 8.39 -1.87
CA ALA A 51 -14.91 8.99 -2.44
C ALA A 51 -16.16 8.19 -2.07
N ALA A 52 -16.09 6.85 -2.11
CA ALA A 52 -17.21 5.99 -1.73
C ALA A 52 -17.58 6.12 -0.25
N GLU A 53 -16.60 6.06 0.67
CA GLU A 53 -16.84 6.25 2.10
C GLU A 53 -17.36 7.65 2.40
N LEU A 54 -16.80 8.69 1.79
CA LEU A 54 -17.28 10.07 1.98
C LEU A 54 -18.76 10.19 1.56
N CYS A 55 -19.16 9.56 0.47
CA CYS A 55 -20.57 9.52 0.04
C CYS A 55 -21.48 8.87 1.09
N GLU A 56 -21.06 7.77 1.74
CA GLU A 56 -21.83 7.14 2.82
C GLU A 56 -22.03 8.07 4.01
N TYR A 57 -20.95 8.77 4.43
CA TYR A 57 -21.03 9.77 5.50
C TYR A 57 -21.95 10.94 5.13
N LEU A 58 -21.90 11.43 3.89
CA LEU A 58 -22.78 12.49 3.40
C LEU A 58 -24.25 12.04 3.30
N MET A 59 -24.50 10.78 2.92
CA MET A 59 -25.85 10.21 2.94
C MET A 59 -26.41 10.12 4.37
N ALA A 60 -25.57 9.76 5.35
CA ALA A 60 -25.97 9.76 6.76
C ALA A 60 -26.37 11.16 7.24
N VAL A 61 -25.65 12.20 6.80
CA VAL A 61 -26.02 13.61 7.05
C VAL A 61 -27.35 13.96 6.41
N ASN A 62 -27.55 13.61 5.12
CA ASN A 62 -28.80 13.89 4.42
C ASN A 62 -30.01 13.19 5.06
N SER A 63 -29.81 11.99 5.63
CA SER A 63 -30.85 11.26 6.37
C SER A 63 -31.09 11.78 7.81
N GLY A 64 -30.37 12.81 8.25
CA GLY A 64 -30.47 13.37 9.60
C GLY A 64 -29.87 12.50 10.70
N LYS A 65 -29.16 11.42 10.36
CA LYS A 65 -28.53 10.51 11.35
C LYS A 65 -27.27 11.11 11.98
N LEU A 66 -26.56 11.95 11.24
CA LEU A 66 -25.34 12.62 11.69
C LEU A 66 -25.38 14.10 11.34
N THR A 67 -24.73 14.92 12.14
CA THR A 67 -24.41 16.30 11.73
C THR A 67 -23.25 16.29 10.74
N ALA A 68 -23.18 17.29 9.85
CA ALA A 68 -22.08 17.42 8.88
C ALA A 68 -20.70 17.43 9.57
N VAL A 69 -20.61 18.09 10.72
CA VAL A 69 -19.37 18.17 11.51
C VAL A 69 -18.95 16.79 12.05
N GLN A 70 -19.90 16.01 12.59
CA GLN A 70 -19.62 14.65 13.08
C GLN A 70 -19.22 13.72 11.94
N ALA A 71 -19.98 13.73 10.84
CA ALA A 71 -19.71 12.87 9.69
C ALA A 71 -18.32 13.12 9.09
N LEU A 72 -17.92 14.39 8.95
CA LEU A 72 -16.59 14.76 8.46
C LEU A 72 -15.48 14.41 9.45
N SER A 73 -15.69 14.60 10.76
CA SER A 73 -14.68 14.22 11.77
C SER A 73 -14.47 12.71 11.83
N ASP A 74 -15.54 11.93 11.72
CA ASP A 74 -15.47 10.47 11.75
C ASP A 74 -14.83 9.91 10.48
N TYR A 75 -15.17 10.49 9.32
CA TYR A 75 -14.48 10.20 8.06
C TYR A 75 -12.99 10.51 8.15
N GLU A 76 -12.61 11.68 8.67
CA GLU A 76 -11.21 12.10 8.79
C GLU A 76 -10.40 11.15 9.67
N LYS A 77 -10.95 10.71 10.81
CA LYS A 77 -10.29 9.71 11.68
C LYS A 77 -10.09 8.37 10.97
N ALA A 78 -11.11 7.91 10.25
CA ALA A 78 -11.04 6.66 9.49
C ALA A 78 -10.01 6.75 8.36
N MET A 79 -10.00 7.86 7.63
CA MET A 79 -9.07 8.16 6.55
C MET A 79 -7.63 8.23 7.06
N ILE A 80 -7.34 8.95 8.15
CA ILE A 80 -5.99 9.07 8.73
C ILE A 80 -5.44 7.68 9.10
N LYS A 81 -6.25 6.86 9.77
CA LYS A 81 -5.85 5.51 10.17
C LYS A 81 -5.49 4.62 8.97
N ARG A 82 -6.25 4.74 7.87
CA ARG A 82 -6.00 4.00 6.64
C ARG A 82 -4.80 4.55 5.87
N GLY A 83 -4.69 5.86 5.71
CA GLY A 83 -3.55 6.49 5.01
C GLY A 83 -2.22 6.12 5.66
N ALA A 84 -2.19 6.06 7.00
CA ALA A 84 -1.02 5.64 7.76
C ALA A 84 -0.58 4.19 7.44
N SER A 85 -1.54 3.24 7.35
CA SER A 85 -1.23 1.84 7.06
C SER A 85 -0.79 1.63 5.61
N ALA A 86 -1.44 2.30 4.67
CA ALA A 86 -1.12 2.23 3.26
C ALA A 86 0.26 2.86 2.95
N ALA A 87 0.57 4.00 3.59
CA ALA A 87 1.87 4.65 3.43
C ALA A 87 3.00 3.76 3.93
N LYS A 88 2.84 3.11 5.09
CA LYS A 88 3.80 2.15 5.63
C LYS A 88 3.99 0.95 4.69
N ALA A 89 2.90 0.37 4.20
CA ALA A 89 2.96 -0.78 3.30
C ALA A 89 3.63 -0.47 1.95
N SER A 90 3.50 0.76 1.45
CA SER A 90 4.20 1.21 0.25
C SER A 90 5.71 1.30 0.48
N ARG A 91 6.13 1.84 1.63
CA ARG A 91 7.56 1.92 1.99
C ARG A 91 8.21 0.55 2.15
N ASP A 92 7.55 -0.36 2.86
CA ASP A 92 8.05 -1.73 3.04
C ASP A 92 8.22 -2.43 1.69
N ALA A 93 7.32 -2.16 0.73
CA ALA A 93 7.43 -2.67 -0.63
C ALA A 93 8.63 -2.07 -1.40
N ILE A 94 8.88 -0.77 -1.30
CA ILE A 94 10.06 -0.11 -1.92
C ILE A 94 11.33 -0.66 -1.33
N PHE A 95 11.43 -0.71 0.00
CA PHE A 95 12.60 -1.20 0.71
C PHE A 95 12.87 -2.67 0.36
N SER A 96 11.82 -3.49 0.30
CA SER A 96 11.95 -4.89 -0.13
C SER A 96 12.37 -5.03 -1.61
N ARG A 97 11.97 -4.11 -2.49
CA ARG A 97 12.35 -4.13 -3.92
C ARG A 97 13.78 -3.66 -4.17
N HIS A 98 14.27 -2.71 -3.37
CA HIS A 98 15.60 -2.11 -3.54
C HIS A 98 16.63 -2.65 -2.55
N ALA A 99 16.28 -3.68 -1.75
CA ALA A 99 17.23 -4.35 -0.88
C ALA A 99 18.35 -5.01 -1.72
N PRO A 100 19.63 -4.66 -1.49
CA PRO A 100 20.75 -5.25 -2.23
C PRO A 100 20.78 -6.76 -2.01
N GLY A 101 20.86 -7.53 -3.11
CA GLY A 101 21.04 -8.99 -3.08
C GLY A 101 19.80 -9.86 -3.37
N LYS A 102 18.57 -9.31 -3.37
CA LYS A 102 17.35 -10.12 -3.63
C LYS A 102 17.16 -10.57 -5.09
N PHE A 103 17.85 -9.95 -6.05
CA PHE A 103 17.75 -10.33 -7.46
C PHE A 103 18.42 -11.69 -7.73
N TYR A 104 19.63 -11.90 -7.19
CA TYR A 104 20.40 -13.12 -7.40
C TYR A 104 19.74 -14.36 -6.78
N SER A 105 19.23 -14.25 -5.54
CA SER A 105 18.60 -15.39 -4.87
C SER A 105 17.31 -15.85 -5.56
N ASN A 106 16.46 -14.92 -5.98
CA ASN A 106 15.21 -15.25 -6.68
C ASN A 106 15.46 -15.88 -8.06
N PHE A 107 16.49 -15.44 -8.78
CA PHE A 107 16.87 -16.03 -10.06
C PHE A 107 17.38 -17.48 -9.89
N VAL A 108 18.35 -17.68 -8.98
CA VAL A 108 18.92 -19.01 -8.71
C VAL A 108 17.86 -20.00 -8.23
N MET A 109 16.95 -19.58 -7.34
CA MET A 109 15.89 -20.44 -6.84
C MET A 109 14.88 -20.85 -7.92
N ARG A 110 14.53 -19.96 -8.86
CA ARG A 110 13.62 -20.30 -9.98
C ARG A 110 14.27 -21.26 -10.96
N VAL A 111 15.55 -21.06 -11.28
CA VAL A 111 16.29 -21.99 -12.16
C VAL A 111 16.40 -23.37 -11.50
N ALA A 112 16.79 -23.42 -10.22
CA ALA A 112 16.93 -24.66 -9.48
C ALA A 112 15.60 -25.43 -9.38
N SER A 113 14.48 -24.77 -9.06
CA SER A 113 13.19 -25.46 -8.95
C SER A 113 12.69 -25.97 -10.31
N THR A 114 12.92 -25.21 -11.39
CA THR A 114 12.51 -25.63 -12.74
C THR A 114 13.31 -26.86 -13.19
N LEU A 115 14.62 -26.88 -12.95
CA LEU A 115 15.46 -28.03 -13.25
C LEU A 115 15.06 -29.26 -12.41
N PHE A 116 14.78 -29.06 -11.11
CA PHE A 116 14.33 -30.13 -10.23
C PHE A 116 12.98 -30.71 -10.67
N GLN A 117 12.00 -29.87 -11.00
CA GLN A 117 10.69 -30.33 -11.50
C GLN A 117 10.81 -31.04 -12.85
N THR A 118 11.66 -30.54 -13.74
CA THR A 118 11.93 -31.21 -15.03
C THR A 118 12.55 -32.59 -14.80
N TYR A 119 13.52 -32.70 -13.88
CA TYR A 119 14.11 -33.96 -13.49
C TYR A 119 13.06 -34.94 -12.95
N LEU A 120 12.21 -34.50 -12.03
CA LEU A 120 11.14 -35.34 -11.48
C LEU A 120 10.16 -35.79 -12.57
N ASN A 121 9.75 -34.91 -13.48
CA ASN A 121 8.83 -35.24 -14.58
C ASN A 121 9.43 -36.24 -15.57
N VAL A 122 10.72 -36.08 -15.91
CA VAL A 122 11.42 -37.05 -16.77
C VAL A 122 11.56 -38.39 -16.06
N ASN A 123 11.93 -38.37 -14.78
CA ASN A 123 12.09 -39.60 -14.01
C ASN A 123 10.75 -40.35 -13.83
N THR A 124 9.65 -39.64 -13.56
CA THR A 124 8.32 -40.26 -13.47
C THR A 124 7.86 -40.80 -14.83
N TRP A 125 8.10 -40.07 -15.93
CA TRP A 125 7.80 -40.54 -17.28
C TRP A 125 8.61 -41.80 -17.65
N ILE A 126 9.92 -41.82 -17.41
CA ILE A 126 10.76 -43.00 -17.65
C ILE A 126 10.25 -44.19 -16.83
N ASN A 127 10.01 -44.01 -15.53
CA ASN A 127 9.50 -45.10 -14.67
C ASN A 127 8.12 -45.60 -15.13
N SER A 128 7.27 -44.72 -15.70
CA SER A 128 5.99 -45.12 -16.30
C SER A 128 6.12 -45.92 -17.61
N PHE A 129 7.24 -45.78 -18.32
CA PHE A 129 7.51 -46.51 -19.56
C PHE A 129 7.92 -47.96 -19.30
N TRP A 130 8.65 -48.20 -18.21
CA TRP A 130 9.12 -49.53 -17.80
C TRP A 130 8.12 -50.33 -16.95
N THR A 131 7.02 -49.71 -16.51
CA THR A 131 5.99 -50.34 -15.67
C THR A 131 4.70 -50.70 -16.44
N ARG A 132 4.71 -50.56 -17.77
CA ARG A 132 3.70 -51.07 -18.70
C ARG A 132 4.19 -52.35 -19.36
#